data_AF-A0AAD9BBN7-F1
#
_entry.id   AF-A0AAD9BBN7-F1
#
_cell.length_a   1.000
_cell.length_b   1.000
_cell.length_c   1.000
_cell.angle_alpha   90.00
_cell.angle_beta   90.00
_cell.angle_gamma   90.00
#
_symmetry.space_group_name_H-M   'P 1'
#
loop_
_entity.id
_entity.type
_entity.pdbx_description
1 polymer ?
#
loop_
_entity_poly.entity_id
_entity_poly.type
_entity_poly.pdbx_seq_one_letter_code
_entity_poly.pdbx_strand_id
1 'polypeptide(L)'
;MLYCAPRRERTKLVYSMYSRMSADTVKGNLMTLGVDFFVLEDSWCTRRTRPGCSMPEIWDIEDSQNVGKVPLCTHMSRSSRPHFTTVFSNDIYKVLKVSKDLR
;
A
#
# COMPACT_ATOMS: atom_id res chain seq x y z
N MET A 1 23.60 -0.40 -2.87
CA MET A 1 22.21 -0.67 -2.46
C MET A 1 21.23 0.22 -3.23
N LEU A 2 21.16 0.12 -4.57
CA LEU A 2 20.44 1.12 -5.41
C LEU A 2 19.71 0.53 -6.63
N TYR A 3 19.36 -0.77 -6.65
CA TYR A 3 18.92 -1.45 -7.88
C TYR A 3 17.50 -2.08 -7.88
N CYS A 4 16.61 -1.76 -6.93
CA CYS A 4 15.28 -2.40 -6.88
C CYS A 4 14.06 -1.51 -7.19
N ALA A 5 14.20 -0.23 -7.54
CA ALA A 5 13.04 0.63 -7.80
C ALA A 5 12.98 1.12 -9.27
N PRO A 6 12.03 0.62 -10.08
CA PRO A 6 11.63 1.27 -11.32
C PRO A 6 11.07 2.66 -10.99
N ARG A 7 11.80 3.69 -11.41
CA ARG A 7 11.58 5.10 -11.05
C ARG A 7 10.51 5.78 -11.92
N ARG A 8 9.28 5.25 -11.90
CA ARG A 8 8.12 5.87 -12.57
C ARG A 8 7.19 6.47 -11.52
N GLU A 9 7.02 7.79 -11.55
CA GLU A 9 6.21 8.54 -10.58
C GLU A 9 4.79 7.97 -10.42
N ARG A 10 4.16 7.53 -11.53
CA ARG A 10 2.84 6.88 -11.49
C ARG A 10 2.85 5.54 -10.77
N THR A 11 3.94 4.77 -10.87
CA THR A 11 4.07 3.48 -10.20
C THR A 11 4.16 3.67 -8.68
N LYS A 12 4.81 4.75 -8.21
CA LYS A 12 4.87 5.10 -6.78
C LYS A 12 3.47 5.24 -6.17
N LEU A 13 2.51 5.81 -6.89
CA LEU A 13 1.14 5.96 -6.40
C LEU A 13 0.45 4.61 -6.11
N VAL A 14 0.65 3.60 -6.97
CA VAL A 14 0.11 2.25 -6.74
C VAL A 14 0.80 1.59 -5.54
N TYR A 15 2.12 1.68 -5.48
CA TYR A 15 2.90 1.07 -4.40
C TYR A 15 2.78 1.82 -3.05
N SER A 16 2.18 3.02 -3.03
CA SER A 16 1.96 3.79 -1.80
C SER A 16 1.09 3.04 -0.79
N MET A 17 0.33 2.01 -1.21
CA MET A 17 -0.36 1.09 -0.30
C MET A 17 0.57 0.38 0.70
N TYR A 18 1.82 0.13 0.31
CA TYR A 18 2.82 -0.52 1.18
C TYR A 18 3.66 0.50 1.98
N SER A 19 3.40 1.79 1.80
CA SER A 19 4.01 2.83 2.61
C SER A 19 3.38 2.89 4.01
N ARG A 20 3.86 3.84 4.82
CA ARG A 20 3.35 4.16 6.14
C ARG A 20 2.42 5.39 6.14
N MET A 21 1.97 5.82 4.97
CA MET A 21 0.99 6.90 4.81
C MET A 21 -0.38 6.52 5.39
N SER A 22 -1.23 7.54 5.61
CA SER A 22 -2.61 7.30 6.03
C SER A 22 -3.45 6.65 4.91
N ALA A 23 -4.51 5.97 5.31
CA ALA A 23 -5.45 5.34 4.37
C ALA A 23 -6.10 6.38 3.44
N ASP A 24 -6.38 7.59 3.92
CA ASP A 24 -6.94 8.70 3.14
C ASP A 24 -5.99 9.16 2.03
N THR A 25 -4.71 9.34 2.34
CA THR A 25 -3.70 9.74 1.34
C THR A 25 -3.57 8.69 0.25
N VAL A 26 -3.48 7.42 0.62
CA VAL A 26 -3.37 6.32 -0.37
C VAL A 26 -4.66 6.17 -1.18
N LYS A 27 -5.84 6.30 -0.55
CA LYS A 27 -7.12 6.35 -1.26
C LYS A 27 -7.13 7.47 -2.30
N GLY A 28 -6.71 8.68 -1.92
CA GLY A 28 -6.59 9.83 -2.83
C GLY A 28 -5.68 9.54 -4.01
N ASN A 29 -4.49 8.98 -3.76
CA ASN A 29 -3.54 8.58 -4.80
C ASN A 29 -4.14 7.58 -5.80
N LEU A 30 -4.85 6.57 -5.30
CA LEU A 30 -5.52 5.57 -6.13
C LEU A 30 -6.72 6.15 -6.91
N MET A 31 -7.44 7.10 -6.31
CA MET A 31 -8.53 7.83 -6.99
C MET A 31 -8.00 8.71 -8.12
N THR A 32 -6.88 9.42 -7.93
CA THR A 32 -6.21 10.20 -8.99
C THR A 32 -5.79 9.32 -10.17
N LEU A 33 -5.43 8.06 -9.91
CA LEU A 33 -5.12 7.08 -10.95
C LEU A 33 -6.36 6.48 -11.63
N GLY A 34 -7.57 6.73 -11.11
CA GLY A 34 -8.81 6.13 -11.62
C GLY A 34 -8.97 4.65 -11.26
N VAL A 35 -8.36 4.19 -10.17
CA VAL A 35 -8.41 2.78 -9.73
C VAL A 35 -9.73 2.49 -9.02
N ASP A 36 -10.46 1.48 -9.50
CA ASP A 36 -11.67 0.95 -8.85
C ASP A 36 -11.37 -0.17 -7.85
N PHE A 37 -10.42 -1.03 -8.19
CA PHE A 37 -10.03 -2.20 -7.43
C PHE A 37 -8.51 -2.26 -7.26
N PHE A 38 -8.07 -2.58 -6.06
CA PHE A 38 -6.67 -2.76 -5.70
C PHE A 38 -6.43 -4.19 -5.24
N VAL A 39 -5.36 -4.82 -5.74
CA VAL A 39 -4.95 -6.16 -5.30
C VAL A 39 -3.84 -6.00 -4.26
N LEU A 40 -4.14 -6.36 -3.02
CA LEU A 40 -3.20 -6.34 -1.90
C LEU A 40 -2.68 -7.75 -1.65
N GLU A 41 -1.38 -7.96 -1.80
CA GLU A 41 -0.73 -9.22 -1.45
C GLU A 41 -0.03 -9.07 -0.09
N ASP A 42 -0.37 -9.93 0.88
CA ASP A 42 0.14 -9.80 2.25
C ASP A 42 1.65 -10.05 2.33
N SER A 43 2.16 -10.91 1.45
CA SER A 43 3.58 -11.26 1.39
C SER A 43 4.46 -10.03 1.18
N TRP A 44 4.04 -9.03 0.41
CA TRP A 44 4.82 -7.81 0.19
C TRP A 44 4.84 -6.90 1.42
N CYS A 45 3.86 -7.04 2.30
CA CYS A 45 3.78 -6.31 3.55
C CYS A 45 4.63 -6.94 4.66
N THR A 46 4.58 -8.27 4.78
CA THR A 46 5.12 -9.02 5.94
C THR A 46 6.40 -9.78 5.64
N ARG A 47 6.61 -10.23 4.40
CA ARG A 47 7.75 -11.06 4.02
C ARG A 47 9.02 -10.24 4.04
N ARG A 48 9.90 -10.57 4.99
CA ARG A 48 11.26 -10.04 5.06
C ARG A 48 12.22 -11.11 4.55
N THR A 49 12.79 -10.89 3.37
CA THR A 49 13.92 -11.71 2.90
C THR A 49 15.21 -11.32 3.63
N ARG A 50 15.39 -10.02 3.91
CA ARG A 50 16.49 -9.41 4.68
C ARG A 50 16.01 -8.10 5.34
N PRO A 51 16.62 -7.66 6.46
CA PRO A 51 16.37 -6.32 7.02
C PRO A 51 16.69 -5.23 5.99
N GLY A 52 15.84 -4.22 5.85
CA GLY A 52 16.01 -3.12 4.90
C GLY A 52 15.63 -3.45 3.44
N CYS A 53 14.95 -4.55 3.18
CA CYS A 53 14.52 -4.95 1.83
C CYS A 53 13.01 -5.25 1.72
N SER A 54 12.23 -5.02 2.78
CA SER A 54 10.77 -5.08 2.68
C SER A 54 10.22 -3.83 2.00
N MET A 55 9.05 -3.93 1.37
CA MET A 55 8.42 -2.78 0.72
C MET A 55 8.24 -1.57 1.66
N PRO A 56 7.80 -1.74 2.92
CA PRO A 56 7.71 -0.61 3.85
C PRO A 56 9.07 0.05 4.13
N GLU A 57 10.15 -0.73 4.24
CA GLU A 57 11.50 -0.19 4.45
C GLU A 57 12.04 0.54 3.22
N ILE A 58 11.72 0.06 2.01
CA ILE A 58 12.05 0.78 0.76
C ILE A 58 11.32 2.13 0.74
N TRP A 59 10.05 2.16 1.17
CA TRP A 59 9.28 3.39 1.30
C TRP A 59 9.79 4.33 2.39
N ASP A 60 10.39 3.82 3.46
CA ASP A 60 10.99 4.66 4.53
C ASP A 60 12.13 5.54 4.01
N ILE A 61 12.80 5.15 2.92
CA ILE A 61 13.83 5.95 2.25
C ILE A 61 13.20 7.07 1.41
N GLU A 62 12.07 6.78 0.76
CA GLU A 62 11.37 7.71 -0.14
C GLU A 62 10.48 8.70 0.63
N ASP A 63 9.88 8.27 1.73
CA ASP A 63 8.95 9.01 2.58
C ASP A 63 9.42 9.01 4.03
N SER A 64 10.48 9.79 4.27
CA SER A 64 11.08 9.93 5.59
C SER A 64 10.13 10.51 6.66
N GLN A 65 9.02 11.15 6.26
CA GLN A 65 8.07 11.79 7.16
C GLN A 65 7.16 10.79 7.88
N ASN A 66 6.89 9.63 7.28
CA ASN A 66 6.01 8.61 7.84
C ASN A 66 6.77 7.43 8.48
N VAL A 67 8.09 7.53 8.57
CA VAL A 67 8.96 6.52 9.18
C VAL A 67 8.54 6.25 10.62
N GLY A 68 8.49 4.96 10.99
CA GLY A 68 8.14 4.51 12.34
C GLY A 68 6.65 4.27 12.59
N LYS A 69 5.74 4.70 11.69
CA LYS A 69 4.31 4.35 11.78
C LYS A 69 4.07 2.90 11.33
N VAL A 70 2.93 2.32 11.68
CA VAL A 70 2.56 0.97 11.18
C VAL A 70 2.26 1.05 9.67
N PRO A 71 2.80 0.15 8.84
CA PRO A 71 2.53 0.16 7.40
C PRO A 71 1.04 0.01 7.10
N LEU A 72 0.52 0.77 6.13
CA LEU A 72 -0.90 0.75 5.78
C LEU A 72 -1.35 -0.65 5.35
N CYS A 73 -0.51 -1.37 4.60
CA CYS A 73 -0.77 -2.74 4.19
C CYS A 73 -1.10 -3.69 5.36
N THR A 74 -0.50 -3.48 6.55
CA THR A 74 -0.78 -4.30 7.74
C THR A 74 -2.19 -4.03 8.26
N HIS A 75 -2.61 -2.76 8.26
CA HIS A 75 -3.98 -2.39 8.58
C HIS A 75 -4.94 -2.97 7.55
N MET A 76 -4.67 -2.81 6.26
CA MET A 76 -5.55 -3.28 5.18
C MET A 76 -5.68 -4.80 5.14
N SER A 77 -4.63 -5.53 5.52
CA SER A 77 -4.65 -6.97 5.68
C SER A 77 -5.57 -7.41 6.83
N ARG A 78 -5.65 -6.65 7.93
CA ARG A 78 -6.55 -6.97 9.07
C ARG A 78 -7.97 -6.44 8.90
N SER A 79 -8.10 -5.15 8.60
CA SER A 79 -9.35 -4.43 8.41
C SER A 79 -9.18 -3.34 7.35
N SER A 80 -9.85 -3.50 6.21
CA SER A 80 -9.76 -2.55 5.10
C SER A 80 -10.75 -1.38 5.20
N ARG A 81 -11.77 -1.49 6.06
CA ARG A 81 -12.79 -0.45 6.27
C ARG A 81 -12.26 0.70 7.14
N PRO A 82 -12.74 1.94 6.96
CA PRO A 82 -13.83 2.37 6.06
C PRO A 82 -13.39 2.74 4.63
N HIS A 83 -12.11 2.94 4.38
CA HIS A 83 -11.62 3.51 3.10
C HIS A 83 -11.68 2.51 1.93
N PHE A 84 -11.58 1.21 2.24
CA PHE A 84 -11.63 0.14 1.26
C PHE A 84 -12.63 -0.94 1.66
N THR A 85 -13.23 -1.60 0.68
CA THR A 85 -14.12 -2.75 0.89
C THR A 85 -13.48 -3.99 0.29
N THR A 86 -13.21 -5.00 1.11
CA THR A 86 -12.74 -6.29 0.60
C THR A 86 -13.87 -6.97 -0.18
N VAL A 87 -13.66 -7.20 -1.48
CA VAL A 87 -14.62 -7.91 -2.36
C VAL A 87 -14.23 -9.37 -2.60
N PHE A 88 -12.95 -9.69 -2.38
CA PHE A 88 -12.43 -11.05 -2.46
C PHE A 88 -11.20 -11.18 -1.56
N SER A 89 -10.97 -12.35 -0.98
CA SER A 89 -9.73 -12.67 -0.27
C SER A 89 -9.44 -14.16 -0.34
N ASN A 90 -8.17 -14.51 -0.52
CA ASN A 90 -7.63 -15.84 -0.28
C ASN A 90 -6.36 -15.72 0.57
N ASP A 91 -5.64 -16.83 0.74
CA ASP A 91 -4.41 -16.88 1.56
C ASP A 91 -3.21 -16.14 0.96
N ILE A 92 -3.31 -15.68 -0.30
CA ILE A 92 -2.23 -15.02 -1.03
C ILE A 92 -2.51 -13.52 -1.14
N TYR A 93 -3.71 -13.13 -1.59
CA TYR A 93 -4.08 -11.75 -1.88
C TYR A 93 -5.53 -11.43 -1.54
N LYS A 94 -5.80 -10.13 -1.41
CA LYS A 94 -7.12 -9.53 -1.23
C LYS A 94 -7.40 -8.56 -2.37
N VAL A 95 -8.64 -8.56 -2.84
CA VAL A 95 -9.14 -7.54 -3.77
C VAL A 95 -9.94 -6.53 -2.96
N LEU A 96 -9.49 -5.30 -3.00
CA LEU A 96 -10.03 -4.17 -2.26
C LEU A 96 -10.71 -3.22 -3.26
N LYS A 97 -12.01 -3.00 -3.12
CA LYS A 97 -12.71 -1.93 -3.83
C LYS A 97 -12.42 -0.60 -3.14
N VAL A 98 -12.00 0.39 -3.91
CA VAL A 98 -11.78 1.75 -3.41
C VAL A 98 -13.15 2.40 -3.16
N SER A 99 -13.43 2.83 -1.92
CA SER A 99 -14.66 3.60 -1.67
C SER A 99 -14.50 4.96 -2.35
N LYS A 100 -15.29 5.20 -3.40
CA LYS A 100 -15.35 6.49 -4.10
C LYS A 100 -16.28 7.49 -3.41
N ASP A 101 -16.83 7.16 -2.24
CA ASP A 101 -17.70 8.07 -1.49
C ASP A 101 -16.92 9.34 -1.19
N LEU A 102 -17.33 10.39 -1.90
CA LEU A 102 -16.97 11.78 -1.69
C LEU A 102 -17.76 12.20 -0.46
N ARG A 103 -17.12 12.22 0.71
CA ARG A 103 -17.64 13.03 1.82
C ARG A 103 -17.12 14.44 1.65
#